data_AF-A0AAX3JQ22-F1
#
_entry.id   AF-A0AAX3JQ22-F1
#
_cell.length_a   1.000
_cell.length_b   1.000
_cell.length_c   1.000
_cell.angle_alpha   90.00
_cell.angle_beta   90.00
_cell.angle_gamma   90.00
#
_symmetry.space_group_name_H-M   'P 1'
#
loop_
_entity.id
_entity.type
_entity.pdbx_description
1 polymer ?
#
loop_
_entity_poly.entity_id
_entity_poly.type
_entity_poly.pdbx_seq_one_letter_code
_entity_poly.pdbx_strand_id
1 'polypeptide(L)'
;MKDQVFKAVVNTANNKTLEHDENKELRRLFYSSLLYNKDKIKEFAEILKKIESDNTNKGTWIRDIMNVSILDLQSNFEEVIAKLEANKDKLDKLSLDDLREVKTKLEEIQLQKLNWRKAVNSLIESYKAKTDDIDSDSEKLIKHVEKEYKDLITVKIPGMKSVYDKIVGVLDTIE
;
A
#
# COMPACT_ATOMS: atom_id res chain seq x y z
N MET A 1 -13.97 -9.52 0.99
CA MET A 1 -12.75 -9.18 1.76
C MET A 1 -12.80 -9.62 3.21
N LYS A 2 -13.84 -9.27 3.99
CA LYS A 2 -13.91 -9.50 5.44
C LYS A 2 -13.56 -10.95 5.85
N ASP A 3 -14.30 -11.93 5.34
CA ASP A 3 -14.24 -13.31 5.88
C ASP A 3 -13.12 -14.18 5.30
N GLN A 4 -12.33 -13.64 4.35
CA GLN A 4 -11.27 -14.40 3.68
C GLN A 4 -9.98 -13.59 3.66
N VAL A 5 -9.93 -12.51 2.88
CA VAL A 5 -8.72 -11.70 2.71
C VAL A 5 -8.27 -11.05 4.01
N PHE A 6 -9.15 -10.35 4.73
CA PHE A 6 -8.77 -9.70 5.98
C PHE A 6 -8.56 -10.70 7.13
N LYS A 7 -9.32 -11.80 7.11
CA LYS A 7 -9.15 -12.89 8.07
C LYS A 7 -7.81 -13.62 7.93
N ALA A 8 -7.17 -13.54 6.76
CA ALA A 8 -5.88 -14.15 6.48
C ALA A 8 -4.67 -13.34 6.99
N VAL A 9 -4.87 -12.09 7.43
CA VAL A 9 -3.76 -11.20 7.82
C VAL A 9 -3.87 -10.82 9.28
N VAL A 10 -2.91 -11.29 10.08
CA VAL A 10 -2.80 -10.94 11.50
C VAL A 10 -2.05 -9.63 11.67
N ASN A 11 -2.66 -8.68 12.36
CA ASN A 11 -1.96 -7.50 12.86
C ASN A 11 -1.10 -7.91 14.06
N THR A 12 0.21 -7.74 13.94
CA THR A 12 1.19 -8.09 14.99
C THR A 12 1.07 -7.20 16.23
N ALA A 13 0.53 -5.99 16.11
CA ALA A 13 0.40 -5.05 17.23
C ALA A 13 -0.65 -5.48 18.27
N ASN A 14 -1.70 -6.20 17.86
CA ASN A 14 -2.76 -6.67 18.76
C ASN A 14 -3.06 -8.18 18.65
N ASN A 15 -2.30 -8.90 17.82
CA ASN A 15 -2.46 -10.33 17.55
C ASN A 15 -3.87 -10.72 17.07
N LYS A 16 -4.58 -9.80 16.41
CA LYS A 16 -5.91 -10.01 15.83
C LYS A 16 -5.87 -9.85 14.32
N THR A 17 -6.75 -10.55 13.63
CA THR A 17 -6.84 -10.47 12.16
C THR A 17 -7.41 -9.12 11.70
N LEU A 18 -7.19 -8.73 10.44
CA LEU A 18 -7.59 -7.41 9.92
C LEU A 18 -9.12 -7.23 9.84
N GLU A 19 -9.91 -8.28 9.96
CA GLU A 19 -11.37 -8.26 9.95
C GLU A 19 -11.98 -7.78 11.29
N HIS A 20 -11.22 -7.90 12.39
CA HIS A 20 -11.61 -7.52 13.74
C HIS A 20 -11.79 -6.02 13.86
N ASP A 21 -12.72 -5.56 14.68
CA ASP A 21 -13.11 -4.14 14.72
C ASP A 21 -11.99 -3.20 15.20
N GLU A 22 -11.10 -3.68 16.06
CA GLU A 22 -9.88 -2.96 16.47
C GLU A 22 -8.95 -2.62 15.30
N ASN A 23 -9.03 -3.37 14.19
CA ASN A 23 -8.22 -3.15 12.99
C ASN A 23 -8.98 -2.34 11.91
N LYS A 24 -10.08 -1.66 12.27
CA LYS A 24 -10.85 -0.83 11.32
C LYS A 24 -10.01 0.23 10.60
N GLU A 25 -9.04 0.83 11.29
CA GLU A 25 -8.19 1.86 10.70
C GLU A 25 -7.19 1.28 9.70
N LEU A 26 -6.68 0.08 9.92
CA LEU A 26 -5.84 -0.62 8.93
C LEU A 26 -6.64 -0.91 7.65
N ARG A 27 -7.92 -1.30 7.78
CA ARG A 27 -8.81 -1.44 6.63
C ARG A 27 -9.07 -0.11 5.92
N ARG A 28 -9.26 0.98 6.68
CA ARG A 28 -9.43 2.35 6.14
C ARG A 28 -8.21 2.79 5.35
N LEU A 29 -7.00 2.54 5.87
CA LEU A 29 -5.73 2.80 5.17
C LEU A 29 -5.64 2.01 3.86
N PHE A 30 -5.96 0.71 3.87
CA PHE A 30 -6.01 -0.09 2.64
C PHE A 30 -6.94 0.56 1.59
N TYR A 31 -8.16 0.93 1.97
CA TYR A 31 -9.10 1.59 1.05
C TYR A 31 -8.58 2.94 0.55
N SER A 32 -7.94 3.71 1.42
CA SER A 32 -7.38 5.03 1.09
C SER A 32 -6.20 4.92 0.11
N SER A 33 -5.42 3.84 0.17
CA SER A 33 -4.36 3.56 -0.81
C SER A 33 -4.90 3.47 -2.26
N LEU A 34 -6.18 3.12 -2.40
CA LEU A 34 -6.92 3.00 -3.66
C LEU A 34 -7.90 4.16 -3.88
N LEU A 35 -7.67 5.30 -3.22
CA LEU A 35 -8.51 6.51 -3.29
C LEU A 35 -9.97 6.25 -2.91
N TYR A 36 -10.23 5.25 -2.08
CA TYR A 36 -11.59 4.84 -1.72
C TYR A 36 -12.50 4.48 -2.90
N ASN A 37 -11.93 4.16 -4.07
CA ASN A 37 -12.69 3.78 -5.25
C ASN A 37 -13.34 2.41 -5.01
N LYS A 38 -14.63 2.42 -4.66
CA LYS A 38 -15.38 1.23 -4.23
C LYS A 38 -15.39 0.13 -5.29
N ASP A 39 -15.54 0.48 -6.56
CA ASP A 39 -15.64 -0.50 -7.64
C ASP A 39 -14.29 -1.18 -7.86
N LYS A 40 -13.20 -0.40 -7.89
CA LYS A 40 -11.84 -0.92 -7.96
C LYS A 40 -11.49 -1.81 -6.75
N ILE A 41 -11.89 -1.41 -5.56
CA ILE A 41 -11.68 -2.19 -4.34
C ILE A 41 -12.41 -3.53 -4.43
N LYS A 42 -13.64 -3.56 -4.93
CA LYS A 42 -14.40 -4.82 -5.13
C LYS A 42 -13.72 -5.72 -6.16
N GLU A 43 -13.29 -5.16 -7.29
CA GLU A 43 -12.62 -5.92 -8.34
C GLU A 43 -11.30 -6.51 -7.85
N PHE A 44 -10.48 -5.70 -7.17
CA PHE A 44 -9.23 -6.18 -6.59
C PHE A 44 -9.48 -7.22 -5.49
N ALA A 45 -10.56 -7.07 -4.71
CA ALA A 45 -10.92 -8.03 -3.68
C ALA A 45 -11.18 -9.44 -4.23
N GLU A 46 -11.77 -9.58 -5.42
CA GLU A 46 -11.98 -10.90 -6.01
C GLU A 46 -10.65 -11.57 -6.37
N ILE A 47 -9.69 -10.81 -6.89
CA ILE A 47 -8.34 -11.29 -7.20
C ILE A 47 -7.62 -11.72 -5.91
N LEU A 48 -7.71 -10.91 -4.85
CA LEU A 48 -7.11 -11.23 -3.56
C LEU A 48 -7.73 -12.51 -2.94
N LYS A 49 -9.04 -12.73 -3.08
CA LYS A 49 -9.65 -14.00 -2.64
C LYS A 49 -9.10 -15.19 -3.43
N LYS A 50 -8.87 -15.03 -4.74
CA LYS A 50 -8.30 -16.09 -5.59
C LYS A 50 -6.87 -16.43 -5.19
N ILE A 51 -6.03 -15.42 -4.92
CA ILE A 51 -4.69 -15.60 -4.35
C ILE A 51 -4.77 -16.35 -3.02
N GLU A 52 -5.67 -15.96 -2.11
CA GLU A 52 -5.83 -16.61 -0.81
C GLU A 52 -6.40 -18.05 -0.89
N SER A 53 -7.01 -18.41 -2.01
CA SER A 53 -7.51 -19.78 -2.23
C SER A 53 -6.43 -20.75 -2.71
N ASP A 54 -5.24 -20.25 -3.07
CA ASP A 54 -4.11 -21.08 -3.48
C ASP A 54 -3.50 -21.82 -2.28
N ASN A 55 -3.45 -23.16 -2.32
CA ASN A 55 -2.99 -23.95 -1.17
C ASN A 55 -1.51 -23.72 -0.83
N THR A 56 -0.68 -23.42 -1.83
CA THR A 56 0.78 -23.27 -1.65
C THR A 56 1.12 -21.89 -1.13
N ASN A 57 0.45 -20.86 -1.62
CA ASN A 57 0.79 -19.46 -1.38
C ASN A 57 -0.13 -18.74 -0.39
N LYS A 58 -1.10 -19.48 0.18
CA LYS A 58 -2.06 -18.99 1.16
C LYS A 58 -1.39 -18.18 2.26
N GLY A 59 -1.94 -16.99 2.56
CA GLY A 59 -1.44 -16.11 3.60
C GLY A 59 -0.16 -15.33 3.29
N THR A 60 0.70 -15.77 2.36
CA THR A 60 1.97 -15.08 2.06
C THR A 60 1.74 -13.82 1.23
N TRP A 61 1.27 -13.99 -0.02
CA TRP A 61 1.08 -12.86 -0.94
C TRP A 61 0.05 -11.86 -0.44
N ILE A 62 -1.01 -12.33 0.22
CA ILE A 62 -2.02 -11.44 0.82
C ILE A 62 -1.42 -10.60 1.94
N ARG A 63 -0.61 -11.20 2.83
CA ARG A 63 0.05 -10.45 3.89
C ARG A 63 0.99 -9.39 3.31
N ASP A 64 1.80 -9.75 2.31
CA ASP A 64 2.76 -8.81 1.74
C ASP A 64 2.05 -7.65 1.02
N ILE A 65 1.00 -7.94 0.24
CA ILE A 65 0.14 -6.93 -0.39
C ILE A 65 -0.53 -6.01 0.64
N MET A 66 -1.06 -6.58 1.74
CA MET A 66 -1.72 -5.79 2.78
C MET A 66 -0.73 -4.92 3.54
N ASN A 67 0.41 -5.47 3.95
CA ASN A 67 1.44 -4.73 4.67
C ASN A 67 1.96 -3.56 3.85
N VAL A 68 2.29 -3.80 2.58
CA VAL A 68 2.88 -2.76 1.74
C VAL A 68 1.89 -1.63 1.42
N SER A 69 0.62 -1.96 1.20
CA SER A 69 -0.41 -0.96 0.88
C SER A 69 -0.89 -0.18 2.10
N ILE A 70 -0.96 -0.82 3.27
CA ILE A 70 -1.42 -0.23 4.52
C ILE A 70 -0.29 0.54 5.20
N LEU A 71 0.81 -0.13 5.53
CA LEU A 71 1.87 0.40 6.39
C LEU A 71 2.86 1.23 5.56
N ASP A 72 3.49 0.59 4.57
CA ASP A 72 4.62 1.20 3.86
C ASP A 72 4.19 2.36 2.94
N LEU A 73 2.97 2.27 2.39
CA LEU A 73 2.44 3.26 1.48
C LEU A 73 1.52 4.29 2.14
N GLN A 74 0.37 3.84 2.67
CA GLN A 74 -0.68 4.79 3.07
C GLN A 74 -0.44 5.37 4.47
N SER A 75 -0.03 4.55 5.45
CA SER A 75 0.23 5.02 6.82
C SER A 75 1.36 6.05 6.83
N ASN A 76 2.52 5.70 6.24
CA ASN A 76 3.66 6.61 6.15
C ASN A 76 3.33 7.92 5.42
N PHE A 77 2.53 7.86 4.36
CA PHE A 77 2.05 9.07 3.68
C PHE A 77 1.20 9.94 4.61
N GLU A 78 0.23 9.36 5.31
CA GLU A 78 -0.64 10.13 6.21
C GLU A 78 0.15 10.72 7.40
N GLU A 79 1.16 10.01 7.89
CA GLU A 79 2.08 10.53 8.92
C GLU A 79 2.85 11.76 8.43
N VAL A 80 3.44 11.69 7.24
CA VAL A 80 4.14 12.84 6.63
C VAL A 80 3.21 14.04 6.46
N ILE A 81 1.99 13.82 5.98
CA ILE A 81 1.01 14.91 5.81
C ILE A 81 0.59 15.48 7.17
N ALA A 82 0.39 14.65 8.18
CA ALA A 82 0.06 15.11 9.53
C ALA A 82 1.17 15.98 10.14
N LYS A 83 2.44 15.57 9.97
CA LYS A 83 3.60 16.36 10.43
C LYS A 83 3.76 17.69 9.68
N LEU A 84 3.51 17.70 8.37
CA LEU A 84 3.49 18.93 7.59
C LEU A 84 2.40 19.90 8.07
N GLU A 85 1.20 19.39 8.31
CA GLU A 85 0.08 20.20 8.79
C GLU A 85 0.36 20.75 10.20
N ALA A 86 0.96 19.95 11.08
CA ALA A 86 1.33 20.38 12.44
C ALA A 86 2.40 21.49 12.46
N ASN A 87 3.26 21.54 11.43
CA ASN A 87 4.35 22.50 11.33
C ASN A 87 4.13 23.60 10.27
N LYS A 88 2.94 23.69 9.68
CA LYS A 88 2.67 24.59 8.53
C LYS A 88 3.03 26.05 8.78
N ASP A 89 2.82 26.55 10.00
CA ASP A 89 3.07 27.94 10.39
C ASP A 89 4.54 28.20 10.73
N LYS A 90 5.39 27.16 10.70
CA LYS A 90 6.83 27.22 11.00
C LYS A 90 7.70 26.82 9.80
N LEU A 91 7.09 26.52 8.66
CA LEU A 91 7.83 26.11 7.44
C LEU A 91 8.78 27.21 6.94
N ASP A 92 8.52 28.47 7.27
CA ASP A 92 9.38 29.62 6.99
C ASP A 92 10.73 29.60 7.74
N LYS A 93 10.85 28.77 8.79
CA LYS A 93 12.11 28.55 9.50
C LYS A 93 13.07 27.60 8.78
N LEU A 94 12.59 26.83 7.81
CA LEU A 94 13.42 25.93 7.02
C LEU A 94 14.23 26.71 5.99
N SER A 95 15.42 26.20 5.66
CA SER A 95 16.17 26.72 4.53
C SER A 95 15.44 26.46 3.21
N LEU A 96 15.77 27.22 2.17
CA LEU A 96 15.23 26.98 0.83
C LEU A 96 15.56 25.56 0.33
N ASP A 97 16.73 25.03 0.69
CA ASP A 97 17.17 23.71 0.28
C ASP A 97 16.37 22.62 1.02
N ASP A 98 16.08 22.81 2.31
CA ASP A 98 15.20 21.91 3.06
C ASP A 98 13.76 21.90 2.54
N LEU A 99 13.22 23.08 2.18
CA LEU A 99 11.90 23.18 1.56
C LEU A 99 11.85 22.47 0.20
N ARG A 100 12.91 22.57 -0.60
CA ARG A 100 13.05 21.84 -1.87
C ARG A 100 13.16 20.34 -1.66
N GLU A 101 13.90 19.91 -0.64
CA GLU A 101 14.02 18.50 -0.26
C GLU A 101 12.64 17.93 0.09
N VAL A 102 11.91 18.58 1.00
CA VAL A 102 10.55 18.17 1.39
C VAL A 102 9.63 18.07 0.18
N LYS A 103 9.62 19.10 -0.68
CA LYS A 103 8.80 19.10 -1.90
C LYS A 103 9.15 17.92 -2.82
N THR A 104 10.43 17.73 -3.12
CA THR A 104 10.89 16.67 -4.04
C THR A 104 10.53 15.29 -3.50
N LYS A 105 10.73 15.07 -2.20
CA LYS A 105 10.38 13.80 -1.53
C LYS A 105 8.87 13.56 -1.49
N LEU A 106 8.05 14.60 -1.35
CA LEU A 106 6.59 14.48 -1.51
C LEU A 106 6.20 14.06 -2.94
N GLU A 107 6.85 14.59 -3.97
CA GLU A 107 6.63 14.19 -5.36
C GLU A 107 7.02 12.72 -5.61
N GLU A 108 8.12 12.25 -5.01
CA GLU A 108 8.51 10.84 -5.04
C GLU A 108 7.44 9.94 -4.40
N ILE A 109 6.90 10.33 -3.24
CA ILE A 109 5.80 9.61 -2.57
C ILE A 109 4.55 9.58 -3.46
N GLN A 110 4.17 10.71 -4.06
CA GLN A 110 3.02 10.78 -4.97
C GLN A 110 3.18 9.86 -6.18
N LEU A 111 4.37 9.84 -6.78
CA LEU A 111 4.70 8.94 -7.88
C LEU A 111 4.59 7.47 -7.44
N GLN A 112 5.08 7.11 -6.26
CA GLN A 112 4.98 5.74 -5.77
C GLN A 112 3.51 5.33 -5.54
N LYS A 113 2.68 6.21 -4.99
CA LYS A 113 1.23 5.98 -4.85
C LYS A 113 0.54 5.83 -6.21
N LEU A 114 0.97 6.57 -7.23
CA LEU A 114 0.47 6.40 -8.59
C LEU A 114 0.87 5.04 -9.16
N ASN A 115 2.12 4.61 -8.98
CA ASN A 115 2.62 3.32 -9.45
C ASN A 115 1.88 2.14 -8.81
N TRP A 116 1.61 2.20 -7.50
CA TRP A 116 0.76 1.24 -6.81
C TRP A 116 -0.61 1.11 -7.48
N ARG A 117 -1.31 2.24 -7.71
CA ARG A 117 -2.63 2.22 -8.34
C ARG A 117 -2.60 1.73 -9.79
N LYS A 118 -1.54 2.05 -10.54
CA LYS A 118 -1.36 1.53 -11.90
C LYS A 118 -1.18 0.02 -11.89
N ALA A 119 -0.35 -0.51 -11.00
CA ALA A 119 -0.16 -1.96 -10.86
C ALA A 119 -1.46 -2.68 -10.51
N VAL A 120 -2.25 -2.14 -9.58
CA VAL A 120 -3.57 -2.70 -9.23
C VAL A 120 -4.52 -2.66 -10.43
N ASN A 121 -4.55 -1.56 -11.20
CA ASN A 121 -5.37 -1.48 -12.42
C ASN A 121 -4.94 -2.53 -13.46
N SER A 122 -3.63 -2.63 -13.73
CA SER A 122 -3.10 -3.58 -14.71
C SER A 122 -3.39 -5.02 -14.33
N LEU A 123 -3.29 -5.36 -13.03
CA LEU A 123 -3.67 -6.68 -12.54
C LEU A 123 -5.17 -6.95 -12.73
N ILE A 124 -6.04 -5.97 -12.44
CA ILE A 124 -7.48 -6.09 -12.68
C ILE A 124 -7.80 -6.27 -14.17
N GLU A 125 -7.13 -5.51 -15.03
CA GLU A 125 -7.32 -5.57 -16.48
C GLU A 125 -6.89 -6.95 -17.02
N SER A 126 -5.70 -7.43 -16.67
CA SER A 126 -5.22 -8.77 -17.05
C SER A 126 -6.16 -9.88 -16.55
N TYR A 127 -6.66 -9.75 -15.32
CA TYR A 127 -7.58 -10.73 -14.73
C TYR A 127 -8.91 -10.77 -15.50
N LYS A 128 -9.48 -9.61 -15.82
CA LYS A 128 -10.73 -9.52 -16.62
C LYS A 128 -10.54 -9.99 -18.05
N ALA A 129 -9.38 -9.73 -18.64
CA ALA A 129 -9.01 -10.17 -19.98
C ALA A 129 -8.70 -11.68 -20.05
N LYS A 130 -8.65 -12.37 -18.90
CA LYS A 130 -8.28 -13.78 -18.79
C LYS A 130 -6.91 -14.06 -19.40
N THR A 131 -6.01 -13.09 -19.31
CA THR A 131 -4.64 -13.22 -19.83
C THR A 131 -4.01 -14.45 -19.19
N ASP A 132 -3.52 -15.37 -20.02
CA ASP A 132 -2.86 -16.61 -19.59
C ASP A 132 -3.68 -17.42 -18.56
N ASP A 133 -5.00 -17.36 -18.61
CA ASP A 133 -5.93 -18.05 -17.68
C ASP A 133 -5.79 -17.68 -16.20
N ILE A 134 -5.21 -16.52 -15.87
CA ILE A 134 -5.03 -16.09 -14.47
C ILE A 134 -6.36 -15.86 -13.72
N ASP A 135 -7.49 -15.81 -14.42
CA ASP A 135 -8.82 -15.71 -13.81
C ASP A 135 -9.24 -17.02 -13.14
N SER A 136 -8.91 -18.14 -13.77
CA SER A 136 -9.37 -19.48 -13.40
C SER A 136 -8.33 -20.30 -12.64
N ASP A 137 -7.04 -20.08 -12.91
CA ASP A 137 -5.92 -20.83 -12.30
C ASP A 137 -5.17 -19.96 -11.27
N SER A 138 -5.19 -20.39 -10.00
CA SER A 138 -4.53 -19.64 -8.92
C SER A 138 -3.01 -19.67 -9.04
N GLU A 139 -2.41 -20.77 -9.51
CA GLU A 139 -0.95 -20.85 -9.66
C GLU A 139 -0.45 -19.92 -10.76
N LYS A 140 -1.20 -19.82 -11.87
CA LYS A 140 -0.89 -18.87 -12.94
C LYS A 140 -1.05 -17.42 -12.47
N LEU A 141 -2.09 -17.13 -11.68
CA LEU A 141 -2.26 -15.82 -11.06
C LEU A 141 -1.09 -15.45 -10.16
N ILE A 142 -0.63 -16.36 -9.30
CA ILE A 142 0.54 -16.12 -8.44
C ILE A 142 1.79 -15.86 -9.28
N LYS A 143 2.06 -16.68 -10.30
CA LYS A 143 3.20 -16.49 -11.21
C LYS A 143 3.15 -15.14 -11.92
N HIS A 144 1.96 -14.69 -12.33
CA HIS A 144 1.77 -13.37 -12.93
C HIS A 144 2.08 -12.25 -11.91
N VAL A 145 1.58 -12.38 -10.67
CA VAL A 145 1.87 -11.40 -9.60
C VAL A 145 3.36 -11.35 -9.26
N GLU A 146 4.00 -12.52 -9.18
CA GLU A 146 5.43 -12.65 -8.95
C GLU A 146 6.26 -12.01 -10.05
N LYS A 147 5.91 -12.25 -11.31
CA LYS A 147 6.65 -11.72 -12.45
C LYS A 147 6.52 -10.21 -12.59
N GLU A 148 5.31 -9.69 -12.45
CA GLU A 148 5.00 -8.30 -12.80
C GLU A 148 5.07 -7.34 -11.61
N TYR A 149 4.80 -7.81 -10.38
CA TYR A 149 4.57 -6.93 -9.22
C TYR A 149 5.44 -7.23 -7.99
N LYS A 150 6.23 -8.32 -7.98
CA LYS A 150 7.09 -8.67 -6.84
C LYS A 150 8.03 -7.52 -6.45
N ASP A 151 8.78 -6.98 -7.41
CA ASP A 151 9.71 -5.88 -7.16
C ASP A 151 9.02 -4.63 -6.58
N LEU A 152 7.80 -4.34 -7.05
CA LEU A 152 7.00 -3.24 -6.51
C LEU A 152 6.65 -3.46 -5.03
N ILE A 153 6.19 -4.67 -4.70
CA ILE A 153 5.69 -5.06 -3.38
C ILE A 153 6.83 -5.25 -2.38
N THR A 154 7.94 -5.88 -2.78
CA THR A 154 8.99 -6.31 -1.86
C THR A 154 10.20 -5.36 -1.81
N VAL A 155 10.33 -4.45 -2.79
CA VAL A 155 11.50 -3.56 -2.87
C VAL A 155 11.10 -2.09 -2.96
N LYS A 156 10.35 -1.70 -4.00
CA LYS A 156 10.13 -0.28 -4.31
C LYS A 156 9.31 0.44 -3.25
N ILE A 157 8.14 -0.10 -2.86
CA ILE A 157 7.31 0.56 -1.84
C ILE A 157 7.99 0.51 -0.46
N PRO A 158 8.51 -0.62 0.03
CA PRO A 158 9.22 -0.64 1.32
C PRO A 158 10.43 0.31 1.35
N GLY A 159 11.15 0.44 0.23
CA GLY A 159 12.29 1.35 0.09
C GLY A 159 11.96 2.83 0.28
N MET A 160 10.68 3.22 0.13
CA MET A 160 10.23 4.58 0.38
C MET A 160 10.32 4.99 1.84
N LYS A 161 10.52 4.06 2.79
CA LYS A 161 10.73 4.41 4.21
C LYS A 161 11.76 5.52 4.39
N SER A 162 12.89 5.43 3.69
CA SER A 162 13.94 6.45 3.73
C SER A 162 13.48 7.84 3.27
N VAL A 163 12.56 7.90 2.29
CA VAL A 163 11.98 9.14 1.76
C VAL A 163 11.04 9.77 2.78
N TYR A 164 10.19 8.98 3.44
CA TYR A 164 9.33 9.46 4.51
C TYR A 164 10.16 9.97 5.69
N ASP A 165 11.13 9.17 6.16
CA ASP A 165 11.99 9.51 7.30
C ASP A 165 12.81 10.79 7.03
N LYS A 166 13.20 11.04 5.77
CA LYS A 166 13.89 12.27 5.39
C LYS A 166 13.02 13.52 5.55
N ILE A 167 11.74 13.45 5.16
CA ILE A 167 10.80 14.56 5.36
C ILE A 167 10.58 14.79 6.85
N VAL A 168 10.33 13.72 7.61
CA VAL A 168 10.12 13.79 9.07
C VAL A 168 11.33 14.44 9.74
N GLY A 169 12.55 13.97 9.45
CA GLY A 169 13.76 14.52 10.05
C GLY A 169 14.01 15.99 9.72
N VAL A 170 13.59 16.47 8.55
CA VAL A 170 13.65 17.91 8.22
C VAL A 170 12.64 18.69 9.07
N LEU A 171 11.41 18.21 9.19
CA LEU A 171 10.35 18.89 9.97
C LEU A 171 10.65 18.89 11.47
N ASP A 172 11.30 17.86 12.00
CA ASP A 172 11.70 17.80 13.41
C ASP A 172 12.70 18.91 13.80
N THR A 173 13.37 19.55 12.83
CA THR A 173 14.26 20.69 13.10
C THR A 173 13.53 21.99 13.43
N ILE A 174 12.22 22.06 13.17
CA ILE A 174 11.39 23.25 13.35
C ILE A 174 10.21 23.05 14.32
N GLU A 175 10.03 21.83 14.86
CA GLU A 175 9.05 21.53 15.93
C GLU A 175 9.34 22.32 17.21
#